data_AF-A0AB74VPN4-F1
#
_entry.id   AF-A0AB74VPN4-F1
#
_cell.length_a   1.000
_cell.length_b   1.000
_cell.length_c   1.000
_cell.angle_alpha   90.00
_cell.angle_beta   90.00
_cell.angle_gamma   90.00
#
_symmetry.space_group_name_H-M   'P 1'
#
loop_
_entity.id
_entity.type
_entity.pdbx_description
1 polymer ?
#
loop_
_entity_poly.entity_id
_entity_poly.type
_entity_poly.pdbx_seq_one_letter_code
_entity_poly.pdbx_strand_id
1 'polypeptide(L)'
;MDEVGEEDFKSIKKRKFAILLTIIGVAIIIGIAITLQKFVMNKQTAEALNANENPYSEGDKNQTDSNVYNSAGSSEVEDVAFIEKYLNQQMKGQMPDGADGKKVVYLTFDDGPSETVTPKVLDTLKAENVHATFFLVGKAIDESETNRNIVKREFAEGNAIGNHTYSHNYGYLYPNGKINLENCISDFEKTNQSLKNILGQDFSTRAVRFPGGQMTWDKKDPSGADAMDKALHEKDYHQIDWNSLSQDAEGAHKNADQLKQEVIKTVSGREKAIILMHDTYGKEETARALPEIIKYLKQQGYEFKIMK
;
A
#
# COMPACT_ATOMS: atom_id res chain seq x y z
N MET A 1 -29.78 -44.82 -58.35
CA MET A 1 -29.25 -44.64 -56.99
C MET A 1 -28.30 -43.47 -57.06
N ASP A 2 -28.73 -42.37 -56.44
CA ASP A 2 -27.93 -41.29 -55.85
C ASP A 2 -27.07 -40.38 -56.75
N GLU A 3 -27.71 -39.56 -57.60
CA GLU A 3 -27.12 -38.28 -58.07
C GLU A 3 -27.77 -37.05 -57.42
N VAL A 4 -29.05 -37.13 -57.02
CA VAL A 4 -29.80 -35.98 -56.47
C VAL A 4 -29.36 -35.60 -55.04
N GLY A 5 -28.84 -36.55 -54.26
CA GLY A 5 -28.36 -36.29 -52.88
C GLY A 5 -26.99 -35.61 -52.80
N GLU A 6 -26.18 -35.66 -53.86
CA GLU A 6 -24.81 -35.14 -53.83
C GLU A 6 -24.74 -33.62 -54.12
N GLU A 7 -25.64 -33.09 -54.95
CA GLU A 7 -25.74 -31.66 -55.23
C GLU A 7 -26.23 -30.85 -54.01
N ASP A 8 -27.25 -31.37 -53.31
CA ASP A 8 -27.82 -30.70 -52.12
C ASP A 8 -26.82 -30.66 -50.95
N PHE A 9 -26.02 -31.71 -50.78
CA PHE A 9 -24.98 -31.75 -49.76
C PHE A 9 -23.82 -30.79 -50.05
N LYS A 10 -23.43 -30.64 -51.32
CA LYS A 10 -22.42 -29.64 -51.76
C LYS A 10 -22.93 -28.22 -51.57
N SER A 11 -24.22 -27.95 -51.82
CA SER A 11 -24.87 -26.66 -51.59
C SER A 11 -24.88 -26.26 -50.11
N ILE A 12 -25.23 -27.18 -49.21
CA ILE A 12 -25.25 -26.95 -47.76
C ILE A 12 -23.83 -26.69 -47.22
N LYS A 13 -22.82 -27.45 -47.67
CA LYS A 13 -21.42 -27.21 -47.28
C LYS A 13 -20.91 -25.85 -47.74
N LYS A 14 -21.25 -25.41 -48.96
CA LYS A 14 -20.91 -24.07 -49.45
C LYS A 14 -21.55 -22.96 -48.62
N ARG A 15 -22.83 -23.10 -48.23
CA ARG A 15 -23.51 -22.12 -47.36
C ARG A 15 -22.92 -22.06 -45.95
N LYS A 16 -22.61 -23.21 -45.33
CA LYS A 16 -21.96 -23.26 -44.02
C LYS A 16 -20.55 -22.67 -44.05
N PHE A 17 -19.81 -22.92 -45.13
CA PHE A 17 -18.48 -22.34 -45.34
C PHE A 17 -18.54 -20.82 -45.53
N ALA A 18 -19.52 -20.31 -46.29
CA ALA A 18 -19.74 -18.87 -46.45
C ALA A 18 -20.08 -18.17 -45.11
N ILE A 19 -20.96 -18.77 -44.29
CA ILE A 19 -21.30 -18.24 -42.96
C ILE A 19 -20.07 -18.20 -42.04
N LEU A 20 -19.25 -19.26 -42.06
CA LEU A 20 -18.02 -19.32 -41.27
C LEU A 20 -17.03 -18.21 -41.68
N LEU A 21 -16.86 -17.97 -42.98
CA LEU A 21 -16.01 -16.88 -43.48
C LEU A 21 -16.52 -15.50 -43.05
N THR A 22 -17.85 -15.29 -43.05
CA THR A 22 -18.45 -14.05 -42.56
C THR A 22 -18.19 -13.83 -41.06
N ILE A 23 -18.32 -14.87 -40.24
CA ILE A 23 -18.06 -14.79 -38.79
C ILE A 23 -16.58 -14.48 -38.52
N ILE A 24 -15.67 -15.13 -39.24
CA ILE A 24 -14.22 -14.86 -39.14
C ILE A 24 -13.92 -13.41 -39.56
N GLY A 25 -14.52 -12.93 -40.65
CA GLY A 25 -14.38 -11.54 -41.09
C GLY A 25 -14.83 -10.53 -40.03
N VAL A 26 -15.98 -10.74 -39.40
CA VAL A 26 -16.49 -9.88 -38.32
C VAL A 26 -15.57 -9.93 -37.09
N ALA A 27 -15.09 -11.11 -36.69
CA ALA A 27 -14.17 -11.24 -35.56
C ALA A 27 -12.84 -10.52 -35.80
N ILE A 28 -12.30 -10.55 -37.03
CA ILE A 28 -11.09 -9.81 -37.42
C ILE A 28 -11.34 -8.30 -37.33
N ILE A 29 -12.48 -7.80 -37.82
CA ILE A 29 -12.82 -6.38 -37.76
C ILE A 29 -12.94 -5.90 -36.31
N ILE A 30 -13.59 -6.68 -35.44
CA ILE A 30 -13.70 -6.37 -34.00
C ILE A 30 -12.32 -6.39 -33.34
N GLY A 31 -11.48 -7.38 -33.65
CA GLY A 31 -10.11 -7.45 -33.14
C GLY A 31 -9.27 -6.23 -33.55
N ILE A 32 -9.34 -5.81 -34.82
CA ILE A 32 -8.64 -4.62 -35.32
C ILE A 32 -9.17 -3.36 -34.60
N ALA A 33 -10.48 -3.21 -34.43
CA ALA A 33 -11.08 -2.07 -33.74
C ALA A 33 -10.63 -1.97 -32.26
N ILE A 34 -10.58 -3.10 -31.54
CA ILE A 34 -10.09 -3.15 -30.15
C ILE A 34 -8.60 -2.79 -30.09
N THR A 35 -7.81 -3.28 -31.05
CA THR A 35 -6.37 -2.99 -31.11
C THR A 35 -6.10 -1.51 -31.41
N LEU A 36 -6.89 -0.92 -32.31
CA LEU A 36 -6.85 0.52 -32.61
C LEU A 36 -7.30 1.37 -31.40
N GLN A 37 -8.35 0.96 -30.68
CA GLN A 37 -8.75 1.65 -29.45
C GLN A 37 -7.64 1.63 -28.40
N LYS A 38 -7.00 0.48 -28.16
CA LYS A 38 -5.85 0.39 -27.25
C LYS A 38 -4.68 1.25 -27.70
N PHE A 39 -4.40 1.31 -29.00
CA PHE A 39 -3.34 2.16 -29.56
C PHE A 39 -3.64 3.64 -29.37
N VAL A 40 -4.89 4.09 -29.61
CA VAL A 40 -5.31 5.47 -29.39
C VAL A 40 -5.24 5.84 -27.91
N MET A 41 -5.71 4.96 -27.02
CA MET A 41 -5.60 5.16 -25.56
C MET A 41 -4.14 5.25 -25.13
N ASN A 42 -3.25 4.36 -25.60
CA ASN A 42 -1.83 4.44 -25.29
C ASN A 42 -1.17 5.72 -25.82
N LYS A 43 -1.57 6.18 -27.01
CA LYS A 43 -1.06 7.44 -27.59
C LYS A 43 -1.53 8.65 -26.77
N GLN A 44 -2.78 8.68 -26.32
CA GLN A 44 -3.30 9.73 -25.45
C GLN A 44 -2.62 9.71 -24.07
N THR A 45 -2.38 8.54 -23.50
CA THR A 45 -1.62 8.40 -22.24
C THR A 45 -0.18 8.87 -22.41
N ALA A 46 0.50 8.51 -23.51
CA ALA A 46 1.87 8.94 -23.80
C ALA A 46 1.95 10.46 -24.07
N GLU A 47 0.96 11.04 -24.76
CA GLU A 47 0.87 12.49 -24.99
C GLU A 47 0.55 13.25 -23.70
N ALA A 48 -0.28 12.70 -22.80
CA ALA A 48 -0.54 13.28 -21.48
C ALA A 48 0.69 13.24 -20.55
N LEU A 49 1.55 12.23 -20.70
CA LEU A 49 2.82 12.15 -19.98
C LEU A 49 3.87 13.13 -20.55
N ASN A 50 3.94 13.27 -21.88
CA ASN A 50 4.88 14.17 -22.54
C ASN A 50 4.47 15.66 -22.45
N ALA A 51 3.19 15.97 -22.22
CA ALA A 51 2.72 17.34 -22.03
C ALA A 51 3.10 17.96 -20.66
N ASN A 52 3.70 17.16 -19.76
CA ASN A 52 4.13 17.59 -18.41
C ASN A 52 5.65 17.81 -18.26
N GLU A 53 6.42 17.78 -19.34
CA GLU A 53 7.84 18.18 -19.29
C GLU A 53 8.01 19.65 -19.69
N ASN A 54 8.22 20.52 -18.70
CA ASN A 54 8.72 21.89 -18.93
C ASN A 54 10.26 21.87 -18.85
N PRO A 55 11.00 22.49 -19.78
CA PRO A 55 12.44 22.27 -19.94
C PRO A 55 13.22 23.24 -19.04
N TYR A 56 14.08 22.72 -18.16
CA TYR A 56 15.03 23.56 -17.42
C TYR A 56 16.43 23.50 -18.02
N SER A 57 16.81 24.67 -18.54
CA SER A 57 18.12 25.15 -18.94
C SER A 57 19.15 25.11 -17.80
N GLU A 58 20.41 24.88 -18.17
CA GLU A 58 21.62 25.06 -17.35
C GLU A 58 21.71 26.44 -16.68
N GLY A 59 22.31 26.51 -15.48
CA GLY A 59 22.75 27.79 -14.87
C GLY A 59 23.03 27.78 -13.36
N ASP A 60 24.30 27.53 -13.01
CA ASP A 60 25.15 27.97 -11.88
C ASP A 60 24.58 28.48 -10.51
N LYS A 61 25.03 27.79 -9.44
CA LYS A 61 25.49 28.18 -8.08
C LYS A 61 24.82 29.28 -7.22
N ASN A 62 24.71 28.87 -5.93
CA ASN A 62 24.81 29.59 -4.65
C ASN A 62 23.56 30.17 -3.94
N GLN A 63 23.26 29.52 -2.81
CA GLN A 63 23.08 30.07 -1.45
C GLN A 63 21.70 30.64 -1.01
N THR A 64 21.18 30.03 0.07
CA THR A 64 20.26 30.54 1.14
C THR A 64 18.94 31.19 0.72
N ASP A 65 17.81 30.53 0.99
CA ASP A 65 16.96 30.84 2.16
C ASP A 65 15.63 30.07 2.12
N SER A 66 15.10 29.89 3.32
CA SER A 66 13.81 29.30 3.70
C SER A 66 12.58 29.92 3.01
N ASN A 67 11.56 29.06 2.85
CA ASN A 67 10.16 29.31 2.51
C ASN A 67 9.85 29.56 1.03
N VAL A 68 9.23 28.56 0.39
CA VAL A 68 7.84 28.55 -0.11
C VAL A 68 7.70 27.30 -0.99
N TYR A 69 7.02 26.28 -0.49
CA TYR A 69 6.42 25.26 -1.35
C TYR A 69 4.92 25.22 -1.07
N ASN A 70 4.18 25.89 -1.92
CA ASN A 70 2.75 25.72 -2.07
C ASN A 70 2.48 25.52 -3.56
N SER A 71 2.24 24.27 -3.97
CA SER A 71 1.55 23.96 -5.21
C SER A 71 0.92 22.57 -5.13
N ALA A 72 -0.28 22.51 -4.57
CA ALA A 72 -1.47 21.76 -5.02
C ALA A 72 -1.34 20.35 -5.67
N GLY A 73 -0.29 19.59 -5.33
CA GLY A 73 -0.14 18.16 -5.65
C GLY A 73 0.49 17.36 -4.51
N SER A 74 0.63 17.96 -3.32
CA SER A 74 1.44 17.46 -2.20
C SER A 74 0.69 17.36 -0.85
N SER A 75 -0.65 17.45 -0.82
CA SER A 75 -1.38 17.49 0.45
C SER A 75 -1.55 16.13 1.12
N GLU A 76 -1.66 15.05 0.35
CA GLU A 76 -2.02 13.72 0.86
C GLU A 76 -0.82 12.85 1.31
N VAL A 77 0.40 13.21 0.92
CA VAL A 77 1.61 12.44 1.24
C VAL A 77 2.42 13.20 2.29
N GLU A 78 2.76 12.53 3.39
CA GLU A 78 3.67 13.04 4.40
C GLU A 78 5.00 12.26 4.36
N ASP A 79 6.12 12.97 4.57
CA ASP A 79 7.45 12.35 4.62
C ASP A 79 7.56 11.42 5.83
N VAL A 80 7.98 10.17 5.59
CA VAL A 80 8.17 9.17 6.66
C VAL A 80 9.15 9.63 7.74
N ALA A 81 10.18 10.41 7.40
CA ALA A 81 11.17 10.92 8.36
C ALA A 81 10.53 11.91 9.34
N PHE A 82 9.58 12.71 8.87
CA PHE A 82 8.81 13.60 9.71
C PHE A 82 7.94 12.81 10.69
N ILE A 83 7.27 11.76 10.22
CA ILE A 83 6.37 10.94 11.07
C ILE A 83 7.14 10.16 12.12
N GLU A 84 8.25 9.52 11.76
CA GLU A 84 9.13 8.85 12.72
C GLU A 84 9.59 9.82 13.81
N LYS A 85 10.09 10.99 13.43
CA LYS A 85 10.51 12.03 14.38
C LYS A 85 9.35 12.48 15.28
N TYR A 86 8.18 12.73 14.71
CA TYR A 86 6.98 13.14 15.45
C TYR A 86 6.60 12.08 16.50
N LEU A 87 6.54 10.81 16.11
CA LEU A 87 6.23 9.69 17.01
C LEU A 87 7.29 9.57 18.12
N ASN A 88 8.57 9.65 17.76
CA ASN A 88 9.68 9.54 18.71
C ASN A 88 9.67 10.65 19.77
N GLN A 89 9.39 11.90 19.38
CA GLN A 89 9.21 13.01 20.32
C GLN A 89 7.99 12.80 21.22
N GLN A 90 6.87 12.38 20.64
CA GLN A 90 5.64 12.12 21.40
C GLN A 90 5.82 11.00 22.43
N MET A 91 6.47 9.90 22.06
CA MET A 91 6.74 8.77 22.97
C MET A 91 7.66 9.16 24.13
N LYS A 92 8.54 10.14 23.93
CA LYS A 92 9.40 10.72 24.97
C LYS A 92 8.68 11.76 25.84
N GLY A 93 7.39 11.99 25.62
CA GLY A 93 6.58 12.98 26.36
C GLY A 93 6.88 14.43 25.97
N GLN A 94 7.53 14.65 24.83
CA GLN A 94 7.83 15.98 24.30
C GLN A 94 6.66 16.48 23.46
N MET A 95 6.54 17.81 23.32
CA MET A 95 5.68 18.38 22.28
C MET A 95 6.35 18.13 20.93
N PRO A 96 5.75 17.36 20.01
CA PRO A 96 6.39 17.03 18.75
C PRO A 96 6.51 18.24 17.82
N ASP A 97 7.59 18.29 17.05
CA ASP A 97 7.71 19.23 15.94
C ASP A 97 6.59 18.96 14.92
N GLY A 98 5.90 20.01 14.46
CA GLY A 98 4.76 19.88 13.55
C GLY A 98 3.42 19.56 14.22
N ALA A 99 3.35 19.57 15.56
CA ALA A 99 2.10 19.67 16.30
C ALA A 99 1.51 21.09 16.15
N ASP A 100 0.82 21.30 15.03
CA ASP A 100 0.29 22.58 14.54
C ASP A 100 -1.23 22.76 14.76
N GLY A 101 -1.85 21.87 15.54
CA GLY A 101 -3.28 21.84 15.78
C GLY A 101 -4.10 21.18 14.66
N LYS A 102 -3.49 20.81 13.53
CA LYS A 102 -4.22 20.16 12.44
C LYS A 102 -4.39 18.67 12.70
N LYS A 103 -5.63 18.20 12.59
CA LYS A 103 -6.00 16.80 12.71
C LYS A 103 -5.70 16.04 11.42
N VAL A 104 -4.71 15.15 11.47
CA VAL A 104 -4.32 14.26 10.38
C VAL A 104 -4.33 12.82 10.88
N VAL A 105 -4.84 11.91 10.05
CA VAL A 105 -4.87 10.48 10.35
C VAL A 105 -4.16 9.69 9.25
N TYR A 106 -3.37 8.73 9.69
CA TYR A 106 -2.69 7.74 8.87
C TYR A 106 -3.30 6.38 9.22
N LEU A 107 -4.12 5.84 8.32
CA LEU A 107 -4.58 4.47 8.43
C LEU A 107 -3.42 3.55 8.05
N THR A 108 -3.05 2.63 8.93
CA THR A 108 -1.98 1.67 8.67
C THR A 108 -2.45 0.24 8.90
N PHE A 109 -2.03 -0.66 8.01
CA PHE A 109 -2.36 -2.09 8.08
C PHE A 109 -1.10 -2.92 8.03
N ASP A 110 -0.92 -3.80 9.02
CA ASP A 110 0.20 -4.74 9.10
C ASP A 110 -0.22 -6.15 8.69
N ASP A 111 0.77 -6.98 8.36
CA ASP A 111 0.70 -8.43 8.10
C ASP A 111 0.08 -8.87 6.76
N GLY A 112 -0.41 -7.92 5.94
CA GLY A 112 -0.90 -8.18 4.60
C GLY A 112 0.18 -8.58 3.58
N PRO A 113 -0.24 -8.98 2.36
CA PRO A 113 -1.63 -9.09 1.91
C PRO A 113 -2.28 -10.41 2.34
N SER A 114 -3.61 -10.43 2.42
CA SER A 114 -4.42 -11.66 2.52
C SER A 114 -5.50 -11.71 1.43
N GLU A 115 -5.85 -12.91 0.97
CA GLU A 115 -6.82 -13.09 -0.12
C GLU A 115 -8.25 -12.72 0.30
N THR A 116 -8.57 -12.69 1.60
CA THR A 116 -9.95 -12.55 2.11
C THR A 116 -10.24 -11.26 2.85
N VAL A 117 -9.23 -10.56 3.38
CA VAL A 117 -9.40 -9.35 4.20
C VAL A 117 -8.90 -8.12 3.43
N THR A 118 -7.68 -8.14 2.89
CA THR A 118 -7.10 -7.00 2.16
C THR A 118 -8.01 -6.46 1.04
N PRO A 119 -8.65 -7.29 0.18
CA PRO A 119 -9.57 -6.77 -0.83
C PRO A 119 -10.76 -5.98 -0.26
N LYS A 120 -11.29 -6.37 0.89
CA LYS A 120 -12.42 -5.67 1.55
C LYS A 120 -11.98 -4.34 2.15
N VAL A 121 -10.75 -4.29 2.67
CA VAL A 121 -10.13 -3.05 3.13
C VAL A 121 -9.99 -2.10 1.95
N LEU A 122 -9.42 -2.55 0.83
CA LEU A 122 -9.26 -1.74 -0.39
C LEU A 122 -10.61 -1.26 -0.96
N ASP A 123 -11.62 -2.13 -1.00
CA ASP A 123 -12.97 -1.75 -1.44
C ASP A 123 -13.55 -0.62 -0.57
N THR A 124 -13.33 -0.69 0.75
CA THR A 124 -13.79 0.33 1.69
C THR A 124 -13.04 1.65 1.51
N LEU A 125 -11.71 1.61 1.43
CA LEU A 125 -10.86 2.80 1.20
C LEU A 125 -11.28 3.54 -0.07
N LYS A 126 -11.49 2.79 -1.15
CA LYS A 126 -11.98 3.31 -2.43
C LYS A 126 -13.39 3.89 -2.34
N ALA A 127 -14.32 3.19 -1.69
CA ALA A 127 -15.70 3.67 -1.51
C ALA A 127 -15.76 4.96 -0.67
N GLU A 128 -14.84 5.09 0.28
CA GLU A 128 -14.71 6.26 1.14
C GLU A 128 -13.79 7.35 0.56
N ASN A 129 -13.16 7.12 -0.60
CA ASN A 129 -12.21 8.05 -1.24
C ASN A 129 -11.11 8.52 -0.26
N VAL A 130 -10.47 7.56 0.41
CA VAL A 130 -9.30 7.77 1.27
C VAL A 130 -8.24 6.71 0.97
N HIS A 131 -6.99 7.00 1.30
CA HIS A 131 -5.89 6.05 1.13
C HIS A 131 -5.29 5.64 2.49
N ALA A 132 -4.53 4.54 2.49
CA ALA A 132 -3.84 4.00 3.65
C ALA A 132 -2.38 3.65 3.34
N THR A 133 -1.63 3.26 4.37
CA THR A 133 -0.27 2.69 4.24
C THR A 133 -0.29 1.23 4.68
N PHE A 134 0.16 0.31 3.81
CA PHE A 134 0.20 -1.12 4.08
C PHE A 134 1.63 -1.57 4.35
N PHE A 135 1.91 -2.05 5.56
CA PHE A 135 3.19 -2.64 5.94
C PHE A 135 3.15 -4.14 5.64
N LEU A 136 3.75 -4.52 4.52
CA LEU A 136 3.59 -5.86 3.95
C LEU A 136 4.65 -6.84 4.44
N VAL A 137 4.24 -8.08 4.69
CA VAL A 137 5.14 -9.19 4.99
C VAL A 137 5.54 -9.88 3.69
N GLY A 138 6.85 -9.89 3.39
CA GLY A 138 7.35 -10.40 2.11
C GLY A 138 6.96 -11.85 1.82
N LYS A 139 6.91 -12.71 2.83
CA LYS A 139 6.43 -14.09 2.68
C LYS A 139 4.96 -14.17 2.24
N ALA A 140 4.11 -13.26 2.71
CA ALA A 140 2.71 -13.19 2.28
C ALA A 140 2.61 -12.72 0.82
N ILE A 141 3.44 -11.76 0.40
CA ILE A 141 3.54 -11.33 -1.01
C ILE A 141 3.88 -12.53 -1.92
N ASP A 142 4.86 -13.33 -1.53
CA ASP A 142 5.36 -14.45 -2.33
C ASP A 142 4.45 -15.69 -2.33
N GLU A 143 3.49 -15.76 -1.40
CA GLU A 143 2.65 -16.94 -1.16
C GLU A 143 1.83 -17.36 -2.38
N SER A 144 1.24 -16.41 -3.11
CA SER A 144 0.38 -16.70 -4.26
C SER A 144 0.41 -15.58 -5.31
N GLU A 145 0.01 -15.91 -6.55
CA GLU A 145 -0.19 -14.89 -7.59
C GLU A 145 -1.34 -13.94 -7.24
N THR A 146 -2.35 -14.42 -6.50
CA THR A 146 -3.45 -13.60 -5.98
C THR A 146 -2.90 -12.52 -5.06
N ASN A 147 -2.06 -12.88 -4.09
CA ASN A 147 -1.44 -11.92 -3.18
C ASN A 147 -0.60 -10.88 -3.93
N ARG A 148 0.21 -11.30 -4.91
CA ARG A 148 0.96 -10.34 -5.76
C ARG A 148 0.04 -9.37 -6.51
N ASN A 149 -1.12 -9.83 -6.99
CA ASN A 149 -2.09 -8.97 -7.66
C ASN A 149 -2.82 -8.04 -6.69
N ILE A 150 -3.02 -8.46 -5.44
CA ILE A 150 -3.54 -7.60 -4.38
C ILE A 150 -2.56 -6.46 -4.09
N VAL A 151 -1.26 -6.74 -3.96
CA VAL A 151 -0.26 -5.67 -3.74
C VAL A 151 -0.18 -4.70 -4.91
N LYS A 152 -0.25 -5.19 -6.16
CA LYS A 152 -0.37 -4.32 -7.33
C LYS A 152 -1.60 -3.43 -7.25
N ARG A 153 -2.72 -3.95 -6.74
CA ARG A 153 -3.97 -3.18 -6.53
C ARG A 153 -3.80 -2.14 -5.43
N GLU A 154 -3.20 -2.49 -4.28
CA GLU A 154 -2.90 -1.53 -3.20
C GLU A 154 -2.17 -0.30 -3.77
N PHE A 155 -1.08 -0.54 -4.50
CA PHE A 155 -0.26 0.51 -5.10
C PHE A 155 -1.01 1.28 -6.20
N ALA A 156 -1.69 0.58 -7.12
CA ALA A 156 -2.39 1.21 -8.25
C ALA A 156 -3.62 2.02 -7.81
N GLU A 157 -4.23 1.69 -6.67
CA GLU A 157 -5.36 2.43 -6.08
C GLU A 157 -4.88 3.60 -5.19
N GLY A 158 -3.60 3.99 -5.22
CA GLY A 158 -3.09 5.21 -4.60
C GLY A 158 -2.55 5.06 -3.16
N ASN A 159 -2.60 3.85 -2.60
CA ASN A 159 -2.10 3.59 -1.25
C ASN A 159 -0.56 3.61 -1.19
N ALA A 160 -0.01 3.85 0.00
CA ALA A 160 1.41 3.68 0.25
C ALA A 160 1.73 2.25 0.67
N ILE A 161 2.93 1.80 0.34
CA ILE A 161 3.45 0.48 0.68
C ILE A 161 4.67 0.68 1.57
N GLY A 162 4.63 0.09 2.76
CA GLY A 162 5.74 -0.04 3.70
C GLY A 162 6.20 -1.49 3.81
N ASN A 163 7.34 -1.69 4.47
CA ASN A 163 7.95 -3.00 4.62
C ASN A 163 7.82 -3.52 6.07
N HIS A 164 7.26 -4.72 6.24
CA HIS A 164 7.05 -5.37 7.54
C HIS A 164 7.90 -6.63 7.74
N THR A 165 9.13 -6.63 7.24
CA THR A 165 10.03 -7.80 7.18
C THR A 165 9.54 -8.90 6.24
N TYR A 166 10.38 -9.90 5.97
CA TYR A 166 10.00 -10.98 5.07
C TYR A 166 9.30 -12.10 5.80
N SER A 167 9.90 -12.58 6.90
CA SER A 167 9.49 -13.79 7.57
C SER A 167 8.43 -13.58 8.64
N HIS A 168 8.37 -12.36 9.22
CA HIS A 168 7.61 -12.06 10.43
C HIS A 168 7.88 -13.08 11.56
N ASN A 169 9.11 -13.63 11.62
CA ASN A 169 9.50 -14.67 12.57
C ASN A 169 10.32 -14.09 13.72
N TYR A 170 9.67 -13.93 14.88
CA TYR A 170 10.31 -13.38 16.08
C TYR A 170 11.54 -14.17 16.55
N GLY A 171 11.57 -15.50 16.38
CA GLY A 171 12.73 -16.31 16.77
C GLY A 171 13.95 -16.10 15.87
N TYR A 172 13.70 -15.73 14.60
CA TYR A 172 14.74 -15.39 13.63
C TYR A 172 15.21 -13.94 13.79
N LEU A 173 14.26 -13.00 13.87
CA LEU A 173 14.53 -11.57 14.00
C LEU A 173 15.13 -11.22 15.36
N TYR A 174 14.65 -11.89 16.42
CA TYR A 174 14.98 -11.57 17.81
C TYR A 174 15.42 -12.81 18.61
N PRO A 175 16.48 -13.52 18.19
CA PRO A 175 16.93 -14.72 18.87
C PRO A 175 17.27 -14.41 20.33
N ASN A 176 16.74 -15.21 21.25
CA ASN A 176 16.87 -15.00 22.69
C ASN A 176 16.32 -13.64 23.19
N GLY A 177 15.37 -13.05 22.48
CA GLY A 177 14.72 -11.80 22.86
C GLY A 177 15.58 -10.55 22.63
N LYS A 178 16.58 -10.63 21.75
CA LYS A 178 17.55 -9.58 21.42
C LYS A 178 17.50 -9.30 19.92
N ILE A 179 17.60 -8.04 19.51
CA ILE A 179 17.61 -7.72 18.06
C ILE A 179 18.84 -8.35 17.41
N ASN A 180 18.61 -9.10 16.33
CA ASN A 180 19.67 -9.52 15.42
C ASN A 180 19.64 -8.62 14.18
N LEU A 181 20.60 -7.70 14.12
CA LEU A 181 20.68 -6.68 13.08
C LEU A 181 20.77 -7.28 11.68
N GLU A 182 21.62 -8.28 11.49
CA GLU A 182 21.82 -8.94 10.19
C GLU A 182 20.54 -9.61 9.70
N ASN A 183 19.86 -10.36 10.58
CA ASN A 183 18.62 -11.06 10.23
C ASN A 183 17.51 -10.09 9.86
N CYS A 184 17.33 -9.02 10.64
CA CYS A 184 16.33 -8.00 10.37
C CYS A 184 16.58 -7.27 9.05
N ILE A 185 17.82 -6.82 8.79
CA ILE A 185 18.15 -6.15 7.53
C ILE A 185 17.99 -7.12 6.35
N SER A 186 18.44 -8.37 6.48
CA SER A 186 18.25 -9.40 5.45
C SER A 186 16.77 -9.61 5.12
N ASP A 187 15.90 -9.63 6.13
CA ASP A 187 14.45 -9.76 5.94
C ASP A 187 13.85 -8.52 5.24
N PHE A 188 14.25 -7.30 5.61
CA PHE A 188 13.80 -6.10 4.92
C PHE A 188 14.22 -6.10 3.44
N GLU A 189 15.49 -6.38 3.15
CA GLU A 189 15.99 -6.39 1.77
C GLU A 189 15.32 -7.49 0.93
N LYS A 190 14.99 -8.62 1.54
CA LYS A 190 14.26 -9.68 0.84
C LYS A 190 12.82 -9.25 0.50
N THR A 191 12.11 -8.59 1.41
CA THR A 191 10.80 -8.01 1.10
C THR A 191 10.90 -6.92 0.04
N ASN A 192 11.93 -6.07 0.07
CA ASN A 192 12.17 -5.07 -0.98
C ASN A 192 12.34 -5.73 -2.35
N GLN A 193 13.05 -6.86 -2.42
CA GLN A 193 13.19 -7.61 -3.67
C GLN A 193 11.85 -8.17 -4.15
N SER A 194 11.04 -8.75 -3.26
CA SER A 194 9.68 -9.21 -3.60
C SER A 194 8.84 -8.07 -4.16
N LEU A 195 8.85 -6.89 -3.52
CA LEU A 195 8.14 -5.69 -3.97
C LEU A 195 8.62 -5.19 -5.35
N LYS A 196 9.93 -5.11 -5.57
CA LYS A 196 10.50 -4.72 -6.88
C LYS A 196 10.11 -5.69 -8.00
N ASN A 197 10.04 -6.98 -7.70
CA ASN A 197 9.64 -7.99 -8.68
C ASN A 197 8.19 -7.83 -9.14
N ILE A 198 7.31 -7.19 -8.34
CA ILE A 198 5.89 -7.04 -8.65
C ILE A 198 5.48 -5.62 -9.06
N LEU A 199 6.12 -4.59 -8.51
CA LEU A 199 5.81 -3.17 -8.73
C LEU A 199 6.79 -2.48 -9.71
N GLY A 200 7.90 -3.14 -10.05
CA GLY A 200 8.95 -2.60 -10.93
C GLY A 200 10.26 -2.36 -10.19
N GLN A 201 11.38 -2.40 -10.91
CA GLN A 201 12.72 -2.33 -10.29
C GLN A 201 13.04 -0.96 -9.67
N ASP A 202 12.36 0.09 -10.14
CA ASP A 202 12.47 1.45 -9.60
C ASP A 202 11.60 1.67 -8.35
N PHE A 203 10.79 0.68 -7.96
CA PHE A 203 10.02 0.77 -6.73
C PHE A 203 10.95 0.77 -5.52
N SER A 204 10.71 1.71 -4.61
CA SER A 204 11.35 1.80 -3.30
C SER A 204 10.35 2.29 -2.26
N THR A 205 10.55 1.88 -1.02
CA THR A 205 9.85 2.43 0.14
C THR A 205 10.87 2.75 1.23
N ARG A 206 10.60 3.85 1.94
CA ARG A 206 11.39 4.30 3.10
C ARG A 206 10.70 3.94 4.42
N ALA A 207 9.40 3.64 4.39
CA ALA A 207 8.62 3.26 5.57
C ALA A 207 8.88 1.78 5.93
N VAL A 208 9.43 1.55 7.11
CA VAL A 208 9.54 0.20 7.68
C VAL A 208 8.80 0.13 9.01
N ARG A 209 8.33 -1.06 9.37
CA ARG A 209 7.78 -1.32 10.70
C ARG A 209 8.25 -2.68 11.17
N PHE A 210 8.90 -2.75 12.34
CA PHE A 210 9.23 -4.02 12.97
C PHE A 210 8.01 -4.81 13.43
N PRO A 211 8.02 -6.15 13.30
CA PRO A 211 7.13 -7.05 14.03
C PRO A 211 7.19 -6.74 15.53
N GLY A 212 6.06 -6.29 16.08
CA GLY A 212 5.90 -5.95 17.49
C GLY A 212 6.24 -4.50 17.86
N GLY A 213 6.64 -3.68 16.89
CA GLY A 213 6.98 -2.26 17.07
C GLY A 213 8.34 -2.03 17.75
N GLN A 214 9.01 -0.94 17.38
CA GLN A 214 10.31 -0.58 17.96
C GLN A 214 10.20 -0.22 19.43
N MET A 215 9.08 0.36 19.86
CA MET A 215 8.76 0.62 21.27
C MET A 215 8.86 -0.60 22.19
N THR A 216 8.71 -1.82 21.65
CA THR A 216 8.91 -3.07 22.39
C THR A 216 10.41 -3.32 22.64
N TRP A 217 11.23 -3.06 21.63
CA TRP A 217 12.66 -3.32 21.66
C TRP A 217 13.44 -2.21 22.35
N ASP A 218 12.97 -0.96 22.30
CA ASP A 218 13.50 0.14 23.12
C ASP A 218 13.49 -0.20 24.62
N LYS A 219 12.55 -1.05 25.05
CA LYS A 219 12.45 -1.52 26.45
C LYS A 219 13.23 -2.80 26.70
N LYS A 220 13.18 -3.76 25.78
CA LYS A 220 13.76 -5.11 25.96
C LYS A 220 15.26 -5.17 25.62
N ASP A 221 15.69 -4.39 24.64
CA ASP A 221 17.06 -4.39 24.13
C ASP A 221 17.48 -2.99 23.61
N PRO A 222 17.61 -1.98 24.49
CA PRO A 222 17.85 -0.59 24.09
C PRO A 222 19.08 -0.40 23.19
N SER A 223 20.16 -1.15 23.45
CA SER A 223 21.37 -1.10 22.61
C SER A 223 21.15 -1.69 21.22
N GLY A 224 20.34 -2.73 21.11
CA GLY A 224 19.97 -3.33 19.83
C GLY A 224 19.06 -2.41 19.02
N ALA A 225 18.11 -1.74 19.71
CA ALA A 225 17.23 -0.76 19.09
C ALA A 225 18.01 0.45 18.56
N ASP A 226 18.93 1.01 19.34
CA ASP A 226 19.80 2.12 18.89
C ASP A 226 20.71 1.73 17.71
N ALA A 227 21.29 0.52 17.74
CA ALA A 227 22.09 0.03 16.62
C ALA A 227 21.26 -0.18 15.35
N MET A 228 20.02 -0.65 15.50
CA MET A 228 19.09 -0.82 14.40
C MET A 228 18.64 0.51 13.81
N ASP A 229 18.23 1.47 14.64
CA ASP A 229 17.81 2.81 14.24
C ASP A 229 18.87 3.47 13.36
N LYS A 230 20.15 3.42 13.79
CA LYS A 230 21.29 3.92 13.01
C LYS A 230 21.43 3.22 11.67
N ALA A 231 21.35 1.90 11.64
CA ALA A 231 21.48 1.13 10.41
C ALA A 231 20.32 1.38 9.41
N LEU A 232 19.11 1.64 9.92
CA LEU A 232 17.97 2.04 9.10
C LEU A 232 18.18 3.45 8.52
N HIS A 233 18.58 4.42 9.34
CA HIS A 233 18.82 5.80 8.87
C HIS A 233 19.98 5.89 7.89
N GLU A 234 21.03 5.08 8.01
CA GLU A 234 22.10 4.97 7.01
C GLU A 234 21.58 4.54 5.63
N LYS A 235 20.44 3.86 5.58
CA LYS A 235 19.75 3.40 4.37
C LYS A 235 18.54 4.27 3.99
N ASP A 236 18.31 5.37 4.70
CA ASP A 236 17.13 6.22 4.55
C ASP A 236 15.80 5.46 4.77
N TYR A 237 15.84 4.48 5.69
CA TYR A 237 14.67 3.79 6.21
C TYR A 237 14.25 4.39 7.54
N HIS A 238 12.95 4.52 7.71
CA HIS A 238 12.32 5.15 8.87
C HIS A 238 11.36 4.17 9.52
N GLN A 239 11.61 3.88 10.79
CA GLN A 239 10.75 3.01 11.58
C GLN A 239 9.50 3.77 12.00
N ILE A 240 8.35 3.27 11.58
CA ILE A 240 7.07 3.86 11.89
C ILE A 240 6.35 2.97 12.90
N ASP A 241 6.27 3.40 14.15
CA ASP A 241 5.39 2.77 15.14
C ASP A 241 3.95 3.33 15.02
N TRP A 242 3.16 3.30 16.10
CA TRP A 242 1.81 3.84 16.15
C TRP A 242 1.54 4.54 17.47
N ASN A 243 0.56 5.44 17.49
CA ASN A 243 0.09 6.11 18.71
C ASN A 243 -1.42 5.92 18.95
N SER A 244 -2.13 5.30 18.01
CA SER A 244 -3.52 4.86 18.12
C SER A 244 -3.63 3.44 17.56
N LEU A 245 -4.61 2.66 18.00
CA LEU A 245 -4.76 1.28 17.59
C LEU A 245 -6.20 0.78 17.78
N SER A 246 -6.60 -0.19 16.96
CA SER A 246 -7.88 -0.90 17.08
C SER A 246 -7.90 -1.97 18.18
N GLN A 247 -6.71 -2.38 18.63
CA GLN A 247 -6.50 -3.56 19.48
C GLN A 247 -7.03 -4.87 18.89
N ASP A 248 -7.04 -5.00 17.55
CA ASP A 248 -7.43 -6.24 16.85
C ASP A 248 -6.41 -7.39 17.01
N ALA A 249 -5.23 -7.10 17.58
CA ALA A 249 -4.19 -8.06 17.95
C ALA A 249 -3.96 -8.16 19.47
N GLU A 250 -4.77 -7.49 20.30
CA GLU A 250 -4.59 -7.48 21.76
C GLU A 250 -5.78 -8.10 22.50
N GLY A 251 -5.47 -8.90 23.52
CA GLY A 251 -6.46 -9.43 24.46
C GLY A 251 -7.44 -10.42 23.82
N ALA A 252 -8.67 -10.47 24.37
CA ALA A 252 -9.73 -11.31 23.84
C ALA A 252 -10.22 -10.80 22.47
N HIS A 253 -10.76 -11.72 21.66
CA HIS A 253 -11.36 -11.38 20.37
C HIS A 253 -12.44 -10.30 20.53
N LYS A 254 -12.37 -9.27 19.68
CA LYS A 254 -13.28 -8.13 19.65
C LYS A 254 -14.06 -8.12 18.34
N ASN A 255 -15.34 -7.81 18.41
CA ASN A 255 -16.14 -7.57 17.21
C ASN A 255 -15.87 -6.17 16.61
N ALA A 256 -16.37 -5.93 15.40
CA ALA A 256 -16.17 -4.69 14.66
C ALA A 256 -16.53 -3.41 15.46
N ASP A 257 -17.62 -3.45 16.23
CA ASP A 257 -18.03 -2.30 17.04
C ASP A 257 -17.05 -2.02 18.19
N GLN A 258 -16.57 -3.07 18.85
CA GLN A 258 -15.56 -2.95 19.90
C GLN A 258 -14.23 -2.42 19.36
N LEU A 259 -13.79 -2.90 18.19
CA LEU A 259 -12.58 -2.38 17.52
C LEU A 259 -12.71 -0.90 17.18
N LYS A 260 -13.86 -0.49 16.63
CA LYS A 260 -14.17 0.93 16.38
C LYS A 260 -14.10 1.77 17.65
N GLN A 261 -14.67 1.29 18.77
CA GLN A 261 -14.62 2.04 20.03
C GLN A 261 -13.20 2.19 20.57
N GLU A 262 -12.33 1.18 20.41
CA GLU A 262 -10.92 1.32 20.78
C GLU A 262 -10.19 2.33 19.89
N VAL A 263 -10.48 2.40 18.59
CA VAL A 263 -9.93 3.46 17.72
C VAL A 263 -10.40 4.84 18.19
N ILE A 264 -11.71 5.03 18.41
CA ILE A 264 -12.28 6.31 18.90
C ILE A 264 -11.60 6.75 20.20
N LYS A 265 -11.40 5.82 21.12
CA LYS A 265 -10.73 6.08 22.40
C LYS A 265 -9.26 6.46 22.21
N THR A 266 -8.52 5.73 21.38
CA THR A 266 -7.06 5.90 21.25
C THR A 266 -6.66 7.03 20.30
N VAL A 267 -7.55 7.47 19.40
CA VAL A 267 -7.35 8.63 18.53
C VAL A 267 -7.65 9.96 19.24
N SER A 268 -8.38 9.92 20.36
CA SER A 268 -8.83 11.12 21.07
C SER A 268 -7.66 12.02 21.48
N GLY A 269 -7.78 13.33 21.19
CA GLY A 269 -6.77 14.33 21.54
C GLY A 269 -5.50 14.31 20.69
N ARG A 270 -5.47 13.53 19.60
CA ARG A 270 -4.29 13.45 18.72
C ARG A 270 -4.40 14.40 17.55
N GLU A 271 -3.36 15.19 17.32
CA GLU A 271 -3.24 16.00 16.12
C GLU A 271 -2.81 15.13 14.94
N LYS A 272 -1.75 14.34 15.09
CA LYS A 272 -1.35 13.33 14.11
C LYS A 272 -1.59 11.94 14.70
N ALA A 273 -2.54 11.19 14.14
CA ALA A 273 -2.90 9.85 14.59
C ALA A 273 -2.42 8.81 13.59
N ILE A 274 -1.52 7.92 14.02
CA ILE A 274 -1.07 6.77 13.25
C ILE A 274 -1.77 5.56 13.86
N ILE A 275 -2.74 5.02 13.14
CA ILE A 275 -3.64 3.97 13.63
C ILE A 275 -3.11 2.60 13.19
N LEU A 276 -2.73 1.76 14.15
CA LEU A 276 -2.41 0.36 13.89
C LEU A 276 -3.69 -0.49 13.76
N MET A 277 -3.77 -1.21 12.65
CA MET A 277 -4.73 -2.26 12.33
C MET A 277 -4.02 -3.38 11.58
N HIS A 278 -4.70 -4.50 11.34
CA HIS A 278 -4.15 -5.61 10.55
C HIS A 278 -5.14 -6.04 9.47
N ASP A 279 -4.64 -6.36 8.28
CA ASP A 279 -5.43 -6.83 7.12
C ASP A 279 -5.06 -8.26 6.68
N THR A 280 -4.48 -9.04 7.59
CA THR A 280 -4.18 -10.46 7.39
C THR A 280 -5.36 -11.39 7.70
N TYR A 281 -5.20 -12.70 7.48
CA TYR A 281 -6.22 -13.71 7.78
C TYR A 281 -6.69 -13.66 9.24
N GLY A 282 -8.00 -13.79 9.48
CA GLY A 282 -8.60 -13.71 10.83
C GLY A 282 -8.89 -12.29 11.32
N LYS A 283 -8.69 -11.26 10.46
CA LYS A 283 -8.95 -9.85 10.76
C LYS A 283 -10.21 -9.32 10.06
N GLU A 284 -11.19 -10.18 9.81
CA GLU A 284 -12.44 -9.82 9.15
C GLU A 284 -13.24 -8.76 9.93
N GLU A 285 -13.16 -8.76 11.27
CA GLU A 285 -13.79 -7.74 12.11
C GLU A 285 -13.16 -6.36 11.89
N THR A 286 -11.85 -6.27 11.64
CA THR A 286 -11.16 -5.02 11.30
C THR A 286 -11.69 -4.46 9.99
N ALA A 287 -11.79 -5.29 8.94
CA ALA A 287 -12.37 -4.87 7.67
C ALA A 287 -13.84 -4.44 7.81
N ARG A 288 -14.62 -5.09 8.68
CA ARG A 288 -16.02 -4.70 8.96
C ARG A 288 -16.14 -3.40 9.77
N ALA A 289 -15.17 -3.10 10.64
CA ALA A 289 -15.15 -1.88 11.43
C ALA A 289 -14.76 -0.64 10.61
N LEU A 290 -13.94 -0.84 9.58
CA LEU A 290 -13.28 0.22 8.83
C LEU A 290 -14.21 1.33 8.27
N PRO A 291 -15.38 1.02 7.67
CA PRO A 291 -16.26 2.07 7.13
C PRO A 291 -16.71 3.06 8.22
N GLU A 292 -17.13 2.56 9.38
CA GLU A 292 -17.59 3.41 10.48
C GLU A 292 -16.44 4.13 11.20
N ILE A 293 -15.23 3.54 11.22
CA ILE A 293 -14.01 4.22 11.67
C ILE A 293 -13.72 5.44 10.78
N ILE A 294 -13.68 5.25 9.45
CA ILE A 294 -13.40 6.34 8.50
C ILE A 294 -14.44 7.46 8.61
N LYS A 295 -15.73 7.08 8.66
CA LYS A 295 -16.84 8.03 8.84
C LYS A 295 -16.70 8.84 10.13
N TYR A 296 -16.36 8.20 11.25
CA TYR A 296 -16.10 8.90 12.50
C TYR A 296 -14.94 9.90 12.37
N LEU A 297 -13.80 9.48 11.81
CA LEU A 297 -12.63 10.32 11.63
C LEU A 297 -12.93 11.55 10.75
N LYS A 298 -13.68 11.37 9.66
CA LYS A 298 -14.18 12.46 8.82
C LYS A 298 -15.05 13.44 9.62
N GLN A 299 -15.98 12.94 10.43
CA GLN A 299 -16.85 13.77 11.28
C GLN A 299 -16.05 14.56 12.33
N GLN A 300 -14.93 14.01 12.80
CA GLN A 300 -14.02 14.69 13.73
C GLN A 300 -13.07 15.70 13.06
N GLY A 301 -13.12 15.81 11.74
CA GLY A 301 -12.32 16.74 10.93
C GLY A 301 -10.89 16.27 10.68
N TYR A 302 -10.62 14.97 10.71
CA TYR A 302 -9.31 14.44 10.32
C TYR A 302 -9.13 14.47 8.80
N GLU A 303 -7.98 14.98 8.36
CA GLU A 303 -7.45 14.79 7.00
C GLU A 303 -6.76 13.43 6.91
N PHE A 304 -7.03 12.67 5.85
CA PHE A 304 -6.41 11.37 5.61
C PHE A 304 -5.14 11.57 4.80
N LYS A 305 -4.04 10.97 5.27
CA LYS A 305 -2.76 11.00 4.57
C LYS A 305 -2.10 9.63 4.55
N ILE A 306 -1.19 9.45 3.61
CA ILE A 306 -0.29 8.30 3.50
C ILE A 306 1.15 8.74 3.76
N MET A 307 2.02 7.76 4.01
CA MET A 307 3.42 7.99 4.37
C MET A 307 4.35 7.44 3.29
N LYS A 308 5.25 8.27 2.75
CA LYS A 308 6.23 7.84 1.73
C LYS A 308 7.63 8.40 1.99
#